data_AF-A0A9Q3WLF0-F1
#
_entry.id   AF-A0A9Q3WLF0-F1
#
_cell.length_a   1.000
_cell.length_b   1.000
_cell.length_c   1.000
_cell.angle_alpha   90.00
_cell.angle_beta   90.00
_cell.angle_gamma   90.00
#
_symmetry.space_group_name_H-M   'P 1'
#
loop_
_entity.id
_entity.type
_entity.pdbx_description
1 polymer ?
#
loop_
_entity_poly.entity_id
_entity_poly.type
_entity_poly.pdbx_seq_one_letter_code
_entity_poly.pdbx_strand_id
1 'polypeptide(L)'
;MTDYLITNSAALLGGVEDASVPGSYNPVFASHALRFEAEQAASLSLPGVNDIWIRADCYYDDFNRTTSGDGFFASVGLPTVDIARIDLNNGAMTFDYANLSNSVPNLTGAPVTGFPDATLFTFDIHIETGAAVAGNVDDYRVTAYVDLSQVGQVLGKADKVNGEGAVRFDFGGTNFLDGNGRFFLSNVLVSDQDTRGRRFRILRPTGPGALATAVGGHAELGDGDPATFAYARTVGDAVTSILTPGATPPGTIGRVILASHARNASANPNPGQVINRLRIGGTNHDAAGQAPAGASLEALTSEWAVNPDTGLPWTWADLAGLEIGFAGGS
;
A
#
# COMPACT_ATOMS: atom_id res chain seq x y z
N MET A 1 11.42 -6.03 -8.94
CA MET A 1 10.25 -5.20 -8.64
C MET A 1 9.45 -5.89 -7.56
N THR A 2 9.43 -5.28 -6.40
CA THR A 2 8.85 -5.80 -5.17
C THR A 2 7.92 -4.73 -4.63
N ASP A 3 6.65 -5.07 -4.47
CA ASP A 3 5.69 -4.24 -3.75
C ASP A 3 5.64 -4.75 -2.31
N TYR A 4 6.12 -3.94 -1.37
CA TYR A 4 6.22 -4.31 0.05
C TYR A 4 4.90 -4.12 0.78
N LEU A 5 4.07 -3.18 0.33
CA LEU A 5 2.77 -2.91 0.92
C LEU A 5 1.82 -2.40 -0.14
N ILE A 6 0.60 -2.95 -0.16
CA ILE A 6 -0.54 -2.46 -0.93
C ILE A 6 -1.73 -2.52 0.01
N THR A 7 -2.27 -1.37 0.44
CA THR A 7 -3.30 -1.37 1.47
C THR A 7 -4.25 -0.19 1.41
N ASN A 8 -5.48 -0.47 1.80
CA ASN A 8 -6.51 0.51 2.15
C ASN A 8 -7.19 0.08 3.47
N SER A 9 -6.43 -0.51 4.40
CA SER A 9 -6.96 -1.15 5.62
C SER A 9 -6.48 -0.45 6.89
N ALA A 10 -7.43 -0.11 7.76
CA ALA A 10 -7.14 0.47 9.06
C ALA A 10 -6.37 -0.49 9.98
N ALA A 11 -6.47 -1.80 9.78
CA ALA A 11 -5.71 -2.79 10.55
C ALA A 11 -4.19 -2.70 10.29
N LEU A 12 -3.79 -2.19 9.13
CA LEU A 12 -2.38 -2.07 8.75
C LEU A 12 -1.82 -0.65 8.97
N LEU A 13 -2.65 0.39 8.77
CA LEU A 13 -2.22 1.79 8.83
C LEU A 13 -2.76 2.57 10.03
N GLY A 14 -3.67 2.00 10.80
CA GLY A 14 -4.46 2.73 11.79
C GLY A 14 -5.57 3.57 11.18
N GLY A 15 -6.08 4.52 11.96
CA GLY A 15 -7.19 5.39 11.56
C GLY A 15 -8.55 4.69 11.60
N VAL A 16 -9.56 5.33 10.99
CA VAL A 16 -10.94 4.83 10.90
C VAL A 16 -11.35 4.76 9.44
N GLU A 17 -11.86 3.62 8.98
CA GLU A 17 -12.44 3.52 7.64
C GLU A 17 -13.65 4.46 7.51
N ASP A 18 -13.57 5.43 6.59
CA ASP A 18 -14.57 6.47 6.40
C ASP A 18 -14.85 6.72 4.92
N ALA A 19 -16.14 6.72 4.57
CA ALA A 19 -16.67 7.02 3.24
C ALA A 19 -17.63 8.23 3.26
N SER A 20 -17.76 8.92 4.39
CA SER A 20 -18.78 9.96 4.63
C SER A 20 -18.38 11.33 4.10
N VAL A 21 -17.09 11.60 3.88
CA VAL A 21 -16.59 12.88 3.38
C VAL A 21 -16.50 12.85 1.85
N PRO A 22 -17.34 13.60 1.12
CA PRO A 22 -17.29 13.61 -0.34
C PRO A 22 -15.95 14.10 -0.86
N GLY A 23 -15.35 13.35 -1.79
CA GLY A 23 -14.09 13.74 -2.42
C GLY A 23 -12.84 13.40 -1.61
N SER A 24 -12.94 12.80 -0.41
CA SER A 24 -11.76 12.39 0.36
C SER A 24 -11.05 11.14 -0.17
N TYR A 25 -11.63 10.47 -1.16
CA TYR A 25 -11.05 9.33 -1.87
C TYR A 25 -11.62 9.24 -3.29
N ASN A 26 -10.95 8.46 -4.15
CA ASN A 26 -11.45 8.16 -5.48
C ASN A 26 -12.27 6.85 -5.47
N PRO A 27 -13.61 6.91 -5.66
CA PRO A 27 -14.48 5.74 -5.58
C PRO A 27 -14.26 4.71 -6.71
N VAL A 28 -13.50 5.07 -7.75
CA VAL A 28 -13.11 4.14 -8.81
C VAL A 28 -12.09 3.11 -8.32
N PHE A 29 -11.23 3.50 -7.36
CA PHE A 29 -10.10 2.69 -6.88
C PHE A 29 -10.29 2.18 -5.45
N ALA A 30 -11.01 2.90 -4.60
CA ALA A 30 -11.25 2.56 -3.20
C ALA A 30 -12.73 2.70 -2.82
N SER A 31 -13.18 1.94 -1.82
CA SER A 31 -14.56 2.06 -1.28
C SER A 31 -14.69 3.10 -0.16
N HIS A 32 -13.57 3.47 0.45
CA HIS A 32 -13.45 4.40 1.58
C HIS A 32 -12.01 4.94 1.63
N ALA A 33 -11.76 5.96 2.45
CA ALA A 33 -10.43 6.34 2.92
C ALA A 33 -10.23 5.96 4.39
N LEU A 34 -8.98 6.00 4.85
CA LEU A 34 -8.62 5.93 6.25
C LEU A 34 -8.54 7.34 6.81
N ARG A 35 -9.43 7.67 7.74
CA ARG A 35 -9.52 8.96 8.41
C ARG A 35 -8.63 8.98 9.65
N PHE A 36 -7.91 10.08 9.81
CA PHE A 36 -7.07 10.39 10.95
C PHE A 36 -7.40 11.80 11.46
N GLU A 37 -7.35 11.97 12.77
CA GLU A 37 -7.59 13.25 13.45
C GLU A 37 -6.29 14.09 13.51
N ALA A 38 -6.41 15.39 13.81
CA ALA A 38 -5.31 16.38 13.76
C ALA A 38 -4.02 16.04 14.54
N GLU A 39 -4.12 15.23 15.60
CA GLU A 39 -2.98 14.82 16.44
C GLU A 39 -2.43 13.44 16.09
N GLN A 40 -3.00 12.77 15.10
CA GLN A 40 -2.61 11.41 14.70
C GLN A 40 -1.60 11.44 13.55
N ALA A 41 -0.81 10.38 13.47
CA ALA A 41 0.03 10.08 12.33
C ALA A 41 -0.33 8.69 11.79
N ALA A 42 -0.17 8.50 10.48
CA ALA A 42 -0.20 7.18 9.86
C ALA A 42 1.23 6.74 9.59
N SER A 43 1.72 5.78 10.37
CA SER A 43 3.09 5.29 10.30
C SER A 43 3.20 4.03 9.45
N LEU A 44 4.12 4.04 8.49
CA LEU A 44 4.52 2.90 7.67
C LEU A 44 5.83 2.31 8.21
N SER A 45 5.83 1.00 8.44
CA SER A 45 7.07 0.23 8.56
C SER A 45 7.63 -0.05 7.18
N LEU A 46 8.86 0.38 6.93
CA LEU A 46 9.57 0.19 5.65
C LEU A 46 10.58 -0.96 5.75
N PRO A 47 10.93 -1.60 4.62
CA PRO A 47 11.79 -2.80 4.62
C PRO A 47 13.27 -2.51 4.90
N GLY A 48 13.68 -1.26 5.13
CA GLY A 48 15.09 -0.91 5.35
C GLY A 48 15.95 -1.01 4.08
N VAL A 49 15.34 -0.91 2.91
CA VAL A 49 16.08 -0.88 1.63
C VAL A 49 16.51 0.54 1.27
N ASN A 50 17.53 0.63 0.42
CA ASN A 50 18.19 1.89 0.05
C ASN A 50 17.47 2.68 -1.07
N ASP A 51 16.48 2.10 -1.74
CA ASP A 51 15.69 2.78 -2.78
C ASP A 51 14.23 2.36 -2.61
N ILE A 52 13.39 3.30 -2.18
CA ILE A 52 11.99 3.02 -1.88
C ILE A 52 11.09 4.17 -2.33
N TRP A 53 9.97 3.78 -2.91
CA TRP A 53 8.89 4.67 -3.31
C TRP A 53 7.65 4.39 -2.49
N ILE A 54 6.99 5.47 -2.07
CA ILE A 54 5.74 5.43 -1.30
C ILE A 54 4.73 6.31 -2.02
N ARG A 55 3.50 5.85 -2.08
CA ARG A 55 2.37 6.57 -2.68
C ARG A 55 1.14 6.47 -1.80
N ALA A 56 0.36 7.55 -1.77
CA ALA A 56 -1.00 7.56 -1.27
C ALA A 56 -1.87 8.53 -2.09
N ASP A 57 -3.17 8.27 -2.11
CA ASP A 57 -4.17 9.31 -2.32
C ASP A 57 -4.42 10.00 -0.98
N CYS A 58 -4.21 11.31 -0.97
CA CYS A 58 -4.32 12.11 0.22
C CYS A 58 -5.38 13.21 0.06
N TYR A 59 -6.08 13.48 1.15
CA TYR A 59 -6.98 14.61 1.26
C TYR A 59 -6.85 15.17 2.69
N TYR A 60 -6.67 16.48 2.82
CA TYR A 60 -6.52 17.17 4.10
C TYR A 60 -7.61 18.24 4.17
N ASP A 61 -8.38 18.26 5.26
CA ASP A 61 -9.55 19.15 5.39
C ASP A 61 -9.17 20.62 5.63
N ASP A 62 -8.14 20.85 6.44
CA ASP A 62 -7.79 22.19 6.94
C ASP A 62 -6.33 22.21 7.41
N PHE A 63 -5.41 22.59 6.51
CA PHE A 63 -4.01 22.76 6.90
C PHE A 63 -3.85 23.88 7.92
N ASN A 64 -2.99 23.66 8.93
CA ASN A 64 -2.71 24.68 9.92
C ASN A 64 -1.92 25.85 9.32
N ARG A 65 -2.63 26.95 9.02
CA ARG A 65 -2.06 28.12 8.34
C ARG A 65 -1.71 29.27 9.25
N THR A 66 -2.15 29.23 10.51
CA THR A 66 -2.21 30.43 11.36
C THR A 66 -1.47 30.27 12.67
N THR A 67 -1.15 29.05 13.08
CA THR A 67 -0.41 28.81 14.33
C THR A 67 1.03 28.40 14.06
N SER A 68 1.93 28.86 14.92
CA SER A 68 3.31 28.37 14.98
C SER A 68 3.34 27.10 15.82
N GLY A 69 3.84 26.00 15.25
CA GLY A 69 4.13 24.79 15.99
C GLY A 69 4.73 23.72 15.09
N ASP A 70 5.59 22.88 15.66
CA ASP A 70 6.51 21.97 14.98
C ASP A 70 5.83 20.72 14.38
N GLY A 71 4.73 20.94 13.64
CA GLY A 71 4.06 19.89 12.89
C GLY A 71 4.75 19.58 11.58
N PHE A 72 4.50 18.39 11.08
CA PHE A 72 5.00 17.97 9.78
C PHE A 72 3.89 17.27 8.99
N PHE A 73 3.94 17.47 7.68
CA PHE A 73 3.09 16.78 6.72
C PHE A 73 3.57 15.34 6.50
N ALA A 74 4.88 15.15 6.44
CA ALA A 74 5.50 13.85 6.23
C ALA A 74 6.90 13.80 6.86
N SER A 75 7.32 12.64 7.34
CA SER A 75 8.70 12.40 7.81
C SER A 75 9.26 11.07 7.31
N VAL A 76 10.58 11.03 7.12
CA VAL A 76 11.33 9.84 6.73
C VAL A 76 12.24 9.44 7.88
N GLY A 77 12.00 8.25 8.44
CA GLY A 77 12.68 7.73 9.61
C GLY A 77 13.74 6.66 9.29
N LEU A 78 14.91 6.85 9.87
CA LEU A 78 15.86 5.80 10.22
C LEU A 78 15.44 5.15 11.57
N PRO A 79 16.08 4.04 12.00
CA PRO A 79 15.67 3.35 13.22
C PRO A 79 15.57 4.21 14.49
N THR A 80 16.37 5.28 14.58
CA THR A 80 16.47 6.10 15.80
C THR A 80 16.09 7.57 15.61
N VAL A 81 15.96 8.07 14.37
CA VAL A 81 15.72 9.49 14.06
C VAL A 81 14.98 9.68 12.74
N ASP A 82 14.38 10.85 12.55
CA ASP A 82 13.95 11.31 11.23
C ASP A 82 15.12 11.98 10.49
N ILE A 83 15.33 11.67 9.21
CA ILE A 83 16.39 12.27 8.39
C ILE A 83 15.88 13.39 7.48
N ALA A 84 14.59 13.39 7.15
CA ALA A 84 13.95 14.41 6.35
C ALA A 84 12.49 14.56 6.78
N ARG A 85 11.94 15.76 6.67
CA ARG A 85 10.53 16.05 6.93
C ARG A 85 10.02 17.17 6.04
N ILE A 86 8.77 17.11 5.63
CA ILE A 86 8.06 18.26 5.08
C ILE A 86 7.41 18.95 6.27
N ASP A 87 8.08 19.97 6.79
CA ASP A 87 7.58 20.76 7.92
C ASP A 87 6.47 21.69 7.49
N LEU A 88 5.57 21.98 8.42
CA LEU A 88 4.57 23.03 8.28
C LEU A 88 4.77 24.06 9.39
N ASN A 89 5.03 25.31 9.01
CA ASN A 89 5.17 26.41 9.96
C ASN A 89 4.42 27.64 9.44
N ASN A 90 3.36 28.04 10.16
CA ASN A 90 2.53 29.20 9.82
C ASN A 90 2.04 29.18 8.36
N GLY A 91 1.54 28.01 7.91
CA GLY A 91 1.05 27.79 6.55
C GLY A 91 2.11 27.67 5.46
N ALA A 92 3.40 27.85 5.78
CA ALA A 92 4.50 27.59 4.85
C ALA A 92 5.03 26.18 5.06
N MET A 93 5.24 25.45 3.96
CA MET A 93 5.90 24.15 4.00
C MET A 93 7.35 24.25 3.56
N THR A 94 8.25 23.58 4.28
CA THR A 94 9.67 23.47 3.93
C THR A 94 10.12 22.03 3.99
N PHE A 95 11.07 21.66 3.12
CA PHE A 95 11.62 20.31 3.14
C PHE A 95 12.88 20.31 4.02
N ASP A 96 12.71 20.06 5.30
CA ASP A 96 13.77 20.09 6.29
C ASP A 96 14.53 18.77 6.32
N TYR A 97 15.82 18.82 6.64
CA TYR A 97 16.70 17.66 6.50
C TYR A 97 17.84 17.65 7.53
N ALA A 98 18.35 16.46 7.83
CA ALA A 98 19.43 16.22 8.78
C ALA A 98 20.81 16.46 8.14
N ASN A 99 21.65 17.27 8.78
CA ASN A 99 23.03 17.52 8.35
C ASN A 99 24.10 16.80 9.19
N LEU A 100 23.70 16.02 10.21
CA LEU A 100 24.58 15.15 10.98
C LEU A 100 24.09 13.70 10.88
N SER A 101 25.01 12.77 11.15
CA SER A 101 24.69 11.35 11.27
C SER A 101 23.65 11.11 12.34
N ASN A 102 22.63 10.30 12.05
CA ASN A 102 21.64 9.86 13.04
C ASN A 102 21.07 11.02 13.87
N SER A 103 20.75 12.13 13.21
CA SER A 103 20.18 13.33 13.84
C SER A 103 18.81 13.63 13.24
N VAL A 104 17.95 14.26 14.05
CA VAL A 104 16.70 14.85 13.57
C VAL A 104 17.00 16.00 12.58
N PRO A 105 16.04 16.38 11.71
CA PRO A 105 16.24 17.48 10.78
C PRO A 105 16.63 18.76 11.51
N ASN A 106 17.70 19.41 11.05
CA ASN A 106 18.28 20.60 11.69
C ASN A 106 18.67 21.69 10.68
N LEU A 107 18.41 21.45 9.40
CA LEU A 107 18.47 22.44 8.34
C LEU A 107 17.11 22.57 7.68
N THR A 108 16.69 23.81 7.46
CA THR A 108 15.53 24.14 6.64
C THR A 108 15.94 24.11 5.18
N GLY A 109 15.27 23.28 4.37
CA GLY A 109 15.52 23.18 2.94
C GLY A 109 14.66 24.14 2.12
N ALA A 110 14.43 23.77 0.85
CA ALA A 110 13.64 24.58 -0.05
C ALA A 110 12.16 24.62 0.37
N PRO A 111 11.44 25.72 0.09
CA PRO A 111 9.98 25.74 0.21
C PRO A 111 9.35 24.64 -0.63
N VAL A 112 8.34 23.99 -0.08
CA VAL A 112 7.50 23.02 -0.78
C VAL A 112 6.16 23.68 -1.08
N THR A 113 5.68 23.56 -2.32
CA THR A 113 4.43 24.17 -2.77
C THR A 113 3.60 23.16 -3.55
N GLY A 114 2.31 23.43 -3.73
CA GLY A 114 1.44 22.58 -4.56
C GLY A 114 0.63 21.54 -3.81
N PHE A 115 0.66 21.53 -2.48
CA PHE A 115 -0.31 20.76 -1.68
C PHE A 115 -1.66 21.49 -1.66
N PRO A 116 -2.72 20.90 -2.24
CA PRO A 116 -4.04 21.50 -2.20
C PRO A 116 -4.73 21.18 -0.87
N ASP A 117 -5.62 22.09 -0.47
CA ASP A 117 -6.45 21.96 0.73
C ASP A 117 -7.86 21.55 0.34
N ALA A 118 -8.53 20.77 1.18
CA ALA A 118 -9.87 20.22 0.98
C ALA A 118 -10.09 19.63 -0.43
N THR A 119 -9.04 19.03 -1.01
CA THR A 119 -9.04 18.48 -2.37
C THR A 119 -8.23 17.19 -2.39
N LEU A 120 -8.72 16.18 -3.11
CA LEU A 120 -7.98 14.93 -3.31
C LEU A 120 -6.78 15.16 -4.23
N PHE A 121 -5.61 14.67 -3.82
CA PHE A 121 -4.40 14.65 -4.65
C PHE A 121 -3.63 13.36 -4.46
N THR A 122 -2.69 13.12 -5.36
CA THR A 122 -1.78 11.97 -5.28
C THR A 122 -0.47 12.44 -4.70
N PHE A 123 -0.03 11.87 -3.58
CA PHE A 123 1.29 12.11 -3.03
C PHE A 123 2.18 10.91 -3.30
N ASP A 124 3.36 11.17 -3.87
CA ASP A 124 4.43 10.18 -3.99
C ASP A 124 5.71 10.74 -3.34
N ILE A 125 6.45 9.89 -2.66
CA ILE A 125 7.79 10.22 -2.15
C ILE A 125 8.78 9.12 -2.54
N HIS A 126 9.92 9.56 -3.06
CA HIS A 126 11.06 8.72 -3.41
C HIS A 126 12.16 8.95 -2.39
N ILE A 127 12.59 7.88 -1.74
CA ILE A 127 13.63 7.89 -0.72
C ILE A 127 14.78 7.02 -1.22
N GLU A 128 15.93 7.63 -1.40
CA GLU A 128 17.18 6.97 -1.73
C GLU A 128 18.16 7.21 -0.58
N THR A 129 18.81 6.15 -0.11
CA THR A 129 19.88 6.22 0.88
C THR A 129 21.09 5.43 0.42
N GLY A 130 22.25 5.75 0.96
CA GLY A 130 23.51 5.08 0.66
C GLY A 130 23.77 4.94 -0.84
N ALA A 131 24.17 3.74 -1.27
CA ALA A 131 24.63 3.51 -2.64
C ALA A 131 23.60 3.86 -3.73
N ALA A 132 22.30 3.93 -3.41
CA ALA A 132 21.28 4.42 -4.34
C ALA A 132 21.48 5.90 -4.73
N VAL A 133 22.08 6.69 -3.84
CA VAL A 133 22.41 8.09 -4.08
C VAL A 133 23.76 8.21 -4.79
N ALA A 134 23.73 8.02 -6.11
CA ALA A 134 24.91 8.18 -6.99
C ALA A 134 26.16 7.38 -6.55
N GLY A 135 25.97 6.25 -5.83
CA GLY A 135 27.04 5.37 -5.38
C GLY A 135 27.69 5.72 -4.03
N ASN A 136 27.18 6.70 -3.28
CA ASN A 136 27.77 7.14 -2.00
C ASN A 136 27.07 6.49 -0.80
N VAL A 137 27.77 5.64 -0.04
CA VAL A 137 27.20 4.85 1.08
C VAL A 137 26.56 5.70 2.18
N ASP A 138 26.91 6.98 2.29
CA ASP A 138 26.48 7.83 3.40
C ASP A 138 25.52 8.96 3.04
N ASP A 139 25.13 9.04 1.78
CA ASP A 139 24.25 10.10 1.27
C ASP A 139 22.78 9.66 1.35
N TYR A 140 21.86 10.62 1.35
CA TYR A 140 20.44 10.36 1.14
C TYR A 140 19.81 11.43 0.26
N ARG A 141 18.84 11.05 -0.55
CA ARG A 141 18.01 11.93 -1.37
C ARG A 141 16.56 11.60 -1.11
N VAL A 142 15.78 12.62 -0.77
CA VAL A 142 14.32 12.48 -0.62
C VAL A 142 13.66 13.46 -1.58
N THR A 143 12.78 12.94 -2.43
CA THR A 143 12.07 13.74 -3.44
C THR A 143 10.58 13.52 -3.30
N ALA A 144 9.82 14.61 -3.18
CA ALA A 144 8.36 14.59 -3.05
C ALA A 144 7.68 15.03 -4.35
N TYR A 145 6.55 14.41 -4.65
CA TYR A 145 5.73 14.69 -5.81
C TYR A 145 4.25 14.82 -5.40
N VAL A 146 3.57 15.79 -6.00
CA VAL A 146 2.11 15.95 -5.93
C VAL A 146 1.58 15.93 -7.35
N ASP A 147 0.58 15.08 -7.61
CA ASP A 147 -0.04 14.92 -8.93
C ASP A 147 1.02 14.77 -10.06
N LEU A 148 1.99 13.87 -9.82
CA LEU A 148 3.13 13.57 -10.69
C LEU A 148 4.20 14.68 -10.82
N SER A 149 3.93 15.87 -10.30
CA SER A 149 4.84 17.02 -10.35
C SER A 149 5.76 17.03 -9.14
N GLN A 150 7.08 17.19 -9.36
CA GLN A 150 8.02 17.33 -8.25
C GLN A 150 7.75 18.63 -7.50
N VAL A 151 7.49 18.54 -6.19
CA VAL A 151 7.19 19.69 -5.33
C VAL A 151 8.36 20.08 -4.42
N GLY A 152 9.28 19.15 -4.17
CA GLY A 152 10.43 19.40 -3.31
C GLY A 152 11.46 18.27 -3.35
N GLN A 153 12.70 18.60 -3.00
CA GLN A 153 13.79 17.64 -2.86
C GLN A 153 14.80 18.12 -1.83
N VAL A 154 15.34 17.18 -1.06
CA VAL A 154 16.52 17.38 -0.20
C VAL A 154 17.59 16.36 -0.54
N LEU A 155 18.84 16.75 -0.29
CA LEU A 155 20.02 15.91 -0.49
C LEU A 155 20.95 16.09 0.71
N GLY A 156 21.04 15.07 1.56
CA GLY A 156 22.06 14.99 2.59
C GLY A 156 23.32 14.31 2.05
N LYS A 157 24.48 14.89 2.32
CA LYS A 157 25.79 14.36 1.89
C LYS A 157 26.72 14.08 3.06
N ALA A 158 27.50 13.01 2.96
CA ALA A 158 28.56 12.56 3.88
C ALA A 158 28.09 12.16 5.29
N ASP A 159 28.36 10.92 5.67
CA ASP A 159 28.12 10.27 6.97
C ASP A 159 26.71 10.42 7.56
N LYS A 160 25.66 10.64 6.74
CA LYS A 160 24.33 10.97 7.27
C LYS A 160 23.51 9.74 7.65
N VAL A 161 23.54 8.73 6.78
CA VAL A 161 22.79 7.48 6.97
C VAL A 161 23.69 6.29 7.30
N ASN A 162 25.01 6.38 7.08
CA ASN A 162 25.96 5.28 7.34
C ASN A 162 25.54 3.94 6.68
N GLY A 163 25.07 4.00 5.43
CA GLY A 163 24.56 2.84 4.68
C GLY A 163 23.13 2.40 5.00
N GLU A 164 22.49 2.95 6.03
CA GLU A 164 21.17 2.50 6.47
C GLU A 164 20.05 2.88 5.50
N GLY A 165 19.10 1.95 5.30
CA GLY A 165 17.85 2.20 4.60
C GLY A 165 16.80 2.87 5.48
N ALA A 166 15.81 3.52 4.86
CA ALA A 166 14.67 4.06 5.60
C ALA A 166 13.81 2.91 6.14
N VAL A 167 13.43 3.00 7.42
CA VAL A 167 12.64 1.96 8.13
C VAL A 167 11.27 2.46 8.56
N ARG A 168 11.04 3.79 8.50
CA ARG A 168 9.76 4.40 8.84
C ARG A 168 9.42 5.51 7.85
N PHE A 169 8.14 5.65 7.54
CA PHE A 169 7.59 6.85 6.92
C PHE A 169 6.30 7.22 7.61
N ASP A 170 6.14 8.48 8.00
CA ASP A 170 4.94 8.95 8.67
C ASP A 170 4.20 9.95 7.78
N PHE A 171 2.88 9.76 7.63
CA PHE A 171 1.97 10.78 7.13
C PHE A 171 1.37 11.53 8.33
N GLY A 172 1.51 12.85 8.33
CA GLY A 172 1.05 13.71 9.41
C GLY A 172 1.90 13.59 10.68
N GLY A 173 1.74 14.57 11.57
CA GLY A 173 2.46 14.70 12.83
C GLY A 173 1.69 15.57 13.80
N THR A 174 2.24 15.94 14.94
CA THR A 174 1.51 16.78 15.91
C THR A 174 1.30 18.20 15.37
N ASN A 175 0.08 18.76 15.46
CA ASN A 175 -0.22 20.18 15.16
C ASN A 175 -0.08 20.63 13.69
N PHE A 176 -0.08 19.72 12.72
CA PHE A 176 0.00 20.08 11.29
C PHE A 176 -1.37 20.40 10.64
N LEU A 177 -2.47 20.12 11.34
CA LEU A 177 -3.83 20.49 10.95
C LEU A 177 -4.40 21.48 11.97
N ASP A 178 -5.29 22.38 11.54
CA ASP A 178 -6.02 23.24 12.47
C ASP A 178 -6.93 22.37 13.36
N GLY A 179 -7.30 22.84 14.56
CA GLY A 179 -7.70 21.97 15.68
C GLY A 179 -8.70 20.83 15.42
N ASN A 180 -9.70 21.02 14.54
CA ASN A 180 -10.68 19.98 14.17
C ASN A 180 -10.43 19.37 12.78
N GLY A 181 -9.27 19.65 12.20
CA GLY A 181 -8.83 19.18 10.90
C GLY A 181 -8.60 17.68 10.92
N ARG A 182 -8.84 17.07 9.76
CA ARG A 182 -8.69 15.64 9.54
C ARG A 182 -7.90 15.42 8.28
N PHE A 183 -7.26 14.28 8.18
CA PHE A 183 -6.70 13.82 6.93
C PHE A 183 -7.11 12.40 6.60
N PHE A 184 -7.08 12.13 5.30
CA PHE A 184 -7.62 10.94 4.71
C PHE A 184 -6.56 10.35 3.79
N LEU A 185 -6.29 9.06 3.97
CA LEU A 185 -5.38 8.30 3.12
C LEU A 185 -6.14 7.17 2.43
N SER A 186 -5.91 6.99 1.14
CA SER A 186 -6.34 5.80 0.41
C SER A 186 -5.27 5.38 -0.60
N ASN A 187 -5.43 4.19 -1.19
CA ASN A 187 -4.50 3.69 -2.21
C ASN A 187 -3.01 3.74 -1.82
N VAL A 188 -2.68 3.28 -0.61
CA VAL A 188 -1.31 3.30 -0.09
C VAL A 188 -0.48 2.16 -0.68
N LEU A 189 0.65 2.52 -1.30
CA LEU A 189 1.57 1.61 -1.99
C LEU A 189 3.01 1.90 -1.55
N VAL A 190 3.78 0.84 -1.26
CA VAL A 190 5.23 0.91 -0.98
C VAL A 190 5.94 -0.06 -1.93
N SER A 191 6.95 0.41 -2.67
CA SER A 191 7.59 -0.34 -3.76
C SER A 191 9.06 0.00 -3.91
N ASP A 192 9.88 -0.95 -4.39
CA ASP A 192 11.26 -0.70 -4.86
C ASP A 192 11.32 -0.08 -6.27
N GLN A 193 10.18 0.34 -6.83
CA GLN A 193 10.06 0.97 -8.15
C GLN A 193 9.17 2.21 -8.09
N ASP A 194 9.34 3.10 -9.08
CA ASP A 194 8.54 4.30 -9.26
C ASP A 194 7.03 4.02 -9.07
N THR A 195 6.43 4.70 -8.10
CA THR A 195 5.01 4.57 -7.76
C THR A 195 4.14 5.56 -8.53
N ARG A 196 4.74 6.58 -9.16
CA ARG A 196 3.98 7.69 -9.77
C ARG A 196 3.05 7.18 -10.86
N GLY A 197 1.78 7.54 -10.74
CA GLY A 197 0.73 7.14 -11.68
C GLY A 197 0.22 5.70 -11.48
N ARG A 198 0.83 4.90 -10.60
CA ARG A 198 0.32 3.57 -10.26
C ARG A 198 -0.91 3.69 -9.35
N ARG A 199 -1.83 2.75 -9.47
CA ARG A 199 -2.97 2.61 -8.56
C ARG A 199 -3.19 1.13 -8.35
N PHE A 200 -3.75 0.76 -7.21
CA PHE A 200 -4.37 -0.54 -7.08
C PHE A 200 -5.88 -0.38 -7.05
N ARG A 201 -6.54 -1.50 -7.29
CA ARG A 201 -7.99 -1.60 -7.17
C ARG A 201 -8.30 -2.92 -6.52
N ILE A 202 -9.06 -2.87 -5.44
CA ILE A 202 -9.50 -4.08 -4.74
C ILE A 202 -10.77 -4.56 -5.42
N LEU A 203 -10.72 -5.77 -5.97
CA LEU A 203 -11.91 -6.49 -6.42
C LEU A 203 -12.27 -7.52 -5.36
N ARG A 204 -13.51 -7.46 -4.87
CA ARG A 204 -14.03 -8.44 -3.92
C ARG A 204 -14.88 -9.48 -4.64
N PRO A 205 -14.88 -10.75 -4.19
CA PRO A 205 -15.85 -11.76 -4.62
C PRO A 205 -17.29 -11.23 -4.57
N THR A 206 -18.08 -11.54 -5.59
CA THR A 206 -19.50 -11.13 -5.68
C THR A 206 -20.47 -12.28 -5.83
N GLY A 207 -19.96 -13.50 -5.99
CA GLY A 207 -20.76 -14.70 -6.08
C GLY A 207 -19.90 -15.96 -6.12
N PRO A 208 -20.53 -17.14 -6.00
CA PRO A 208 -19.84 -18.42 -6.16
C PRO A 208 -19.31 -18.57 -7.60
N GLY A 209 -18.11 -19.14 -7.72
CA GLY A 209 -17.50 -19.52 -8.99
C GLY A 209 -17.90 -20.93 -9.41
N ALA A 210 -17.26 -21.43 -10.47
CA ALA A 210 -17.57 -22.74 -11.04
C ALA A 210 -17.05 -23.92 -10.20
N LEU A 211 -16.00 -23.73 -9.39
CA LEU A 211 -15.41 -24.77 -8.56
C LEU A 211 -15.96 -24.69 -7.13
N ALA A 212 -16.38 -25.83 -6.58
CA ALA A 212 -16.94 -25.95 -5.23
C ALA A 212 -16.68 -27.36 -4.64
N THR A 213 -15.50 -27.93 -4.89
CA THR A 213 -15.13 -29.25 -4.35
C THR A 213 -14.52 -29.14 -2.94
N ALA A 214 -13.91 -28.01 -2.61
CA ALA A 214 -13.55 -27.69 -1.24
C ALA A 214 -14.80 -27.50 -0.36
N VAL A 215 -14.63 -27.59 0.96
CA VAL A 215 -15.72 -27.32 1.92
C VAL A 215 -15.82 -25.83 2.18
N GLY A 216 -17.05 -25.32 2.18
CA GLY A 216 -17.31 -23.88 2.19
C GLY A 216 -17.06 -23.25 0.82
N GLY A 217 -17.07 -21.93 0.75
CA GLY A 217 -16.75 -21.22 -0.47
C GLY A 217 -17.01 -19.74 -0.38
N HIS A 218 -17.67 -19.18 -1.40
CA HIS A 218 -17.90 -17.74 -1.50
C HIS A 218 -18.59 -17.15 -0.27
N ALA A 219 -19.56 -17.85 0.32
CA ALA A 219 -20.29 -17.35 1.49
C ALA A 219 -19.36 -17.14 2.70
N GLU A 220 -18.45 -18.09 2.95
CA GLU A 220 -17.49 -18.04 4.06
C GLU A 220 -16.24 -17.20 3.75
N LEU A 221 -15.87 -17.03 2.48
CA LEU A 221 -14.69 -16.25 2.09
C LEU A 221 -15.01 -14.78 1.78
N GLY A 222 -16.27 -14.48 1.52
CA GLY A 222 -16.74 -13.16 1.07
C GLY A 222 -17.43 -12.32 2.13
N ASP A 223 -17.69 -12.85 3.32
CA ASP A 223 -18.40 -12.17 4.41
C ASP A 223 -17.51 -11.20 5.22
N GLY A 224 -16.19 -11.30 5.08
CA GLY A 224 -15.23 -10.49 5.82
C GLY A 224 -15.08 -10.88 7.30
N ASP A 225 -15.66 -12.01 7.71
CA ASP A 225 -15.53 -12.54 9.07
C ASP A 225 -14.28 -13.44 9.16
N PRO A 226 -13.26 -13.12 9.98
CA PRO A 226 -12.09 -13.98 10.14
C PRO A 226 -12.40 -15.33 10.84
N ALA A 227 -13.62 -15.52 11.38
CA ALA A 227 -14.06 -16.77 12.00
C ALA A 227 -14.64 -17.78 10.99
N THR A 228 -15.07 -17.33 9.81
CA THR A 228 -15.53 -18.20 8.72
C THR A 228 -14.37 -18.58 7.81
N PHE A 229 -14.44 -19.76 7.21
CA PHE A 229 -13.36 -20.28 6.37
C PHE A 229 -13.84 -21.35 5.39
N ALA A 230 -13.15 -21.45 4.26
CA ALA A 230 -13.23 -22.59 3.36
C ALA A 230 -11.93 -23.41 3.47
N TYR A 231 -12.01 -24.73 3.23
CA TYR A 231 -10.84 -25.60 3.32
C TYR A 231 -10.91 -26.77 2.34
N ALA A 232 -9.73 -27.15 1.82
CA ALA A 232 -9.53 -28.36 1.04
C ALA A 232 -9.33 -29.56 1.98
N ARG A 233 -9.98 -30.69 1.69
CA ARG A 233 -9.79 -31.96 2.43
C ARG A 233 -8.70 -32.81 1.80
N THR A 234 -8.52 -32.69 0.49
CA THR A 234 -7.55 -33.47 -0.29
C THR A 234 -6.90 -32.60 -1.37
N VAL A 235 -5.76 -33.05 -1.88
CA VAL A 235 -5.08 -32.39 -3.01
C VAL A 235 -6.04 -32.34 -4.20
N GLY A 236 -6.18 -31.17 -4.81
CA GLY A 236 -7.08 -30.92 -5.94
C GLY A 236 -8.47 -30.39 -5.56
N ASP A 237 -8.88 -30.47 -4.29
CA ASP A 237 -10.08 -29.76 -3.82
C ASP A 237 -9.89 -28.26 -4.05
N ALA A 238 -10.91 -27.60 -4.59
CA ALA A 238 -10.81 -26.23 -5.02
C ALA A 238 -12.14 -25.49 -4.83
N VAL A 239 -12.03 -24.19 -4.66
CA VAL A 239 -13.17 -23.28 -4.71
C VAL A 239 -12.78 -22.02 -5.46
N THR A 240 -13.71 -21.51 -6.26
CA THR A 240 -13.56 -20.22 -6.96
C THR A 240 -14.74 -19.31 -6.66
N SER A 241 -14.56 -18.01 -6.89
CA SER A 241 -15.56 -16.97 -6.76
C SER A 241 -15.47 -16.02 -7.95
N ILE A 242 -16.62 -15.56 -8.43
CA ILE A 242 -16.68 -14.56 -9.50
C ILE A 242 -16.39 -13.16 -8.96
N LEU A 243 -15.70 -12.36 -9.77
CA LEU A 243 -15.49 -10.94 -9.53
C LEU A 243 -16.46 -10.10 -10.37
N THR A 244 -16.91 -8.98 -9.81
CA THR A 244 -17.57 -7.93 -10.61
C THR A 244 -16.63 -6.72 -10.68
N PRO A 245 -15.88 -6.54 -11.78
CA PRO A 245 -14.87 -5.49 -11.89
C PRO A 245 -15.45 -4.07 -12.00
N GLY A 246 -16.76 -3.86 -11.93
CA GLY A 246 -17.38 -2.52 -11.96
C GLY A 246 -16.98 -1.67 -13.18
N ALA A 247 -16.95 -0.34 -13.02
CA ALA A 247 -16.52 0.57 -14.08
C ALA A 247 -15.03 0.39 -14.44
N THR A 248 -14.68 0.58 -15.71
CA THR A 248 -13.29 0.54 -16.18
C THR A 248 -12.59 1.87 -15.87
N PRO A 249 -11.53 1.89 -15.03
CA PRO A 249 -10.70 3.07 -14.81
C PRO A 249 -9.86 3.41 -16.05
N PRO A 250 -9.39 4.66 -16.20
CA PRO A 250 -8.35 4.98 -17.16
C PRO A 250 -7.04 4.26 -16.81
N GLY A 251 -6.25 3.91 -17.84
CA GLY A 251 -4.93 3.28 -17.69
C GLY A 251 -4.88 1.81 -18.09
N THR A 252 -3.72 1.18 -17.85
CA THR A 252 -3.43 -0.23 -18.15
C THR A 252 -3.27 -1.03 -16.88
N ILE A 253 -3.61 -2.32 -16.91
CA ILE A 253 -3.39 -3.23 -15.79
C ILE A 253 -1.94 -3.71 -15.84
N GLY A 254 -1.12 -3.29 -14.88
CA GLY A 254 0.28 -3.71 -14.80
C GLY A 254 0.49 -5.14 -14.29
N ARG A 255 -0.43 -5.63 -13.44
CA ARG A 255 -0.47 -7.01 -12.92
C ARG A 255 -1.80 -7.29 -12.22
N VAL A 256 -2.10 -8.57 -12.04
CA VAL A 256 -3.15 -9.05 -11.12
C VAL A 256 -2.47 -9.69 -9.92
N ILE A 257 -2.90 -9.30 -8.72
CA ILE A 257 -2.44 -9.89 -7.44
C ILE A 257 -3.65 -10.52 -6.77
N LEU A 258 -3.54 -11.80 -6.42
CA LEU A 258 -4.49 -12.49 -5.55
C LEU A 258 -3.89 -12.56 -4.15
N ALA A 259 -4.56 -11.91 -3.20
CA ALA A 259 -4.23 -11.98 -1.78
C ALA A 259 -5.22 -12.91 -1.07
N SER A 260 -4.71 -13.84 -0.28
CA SER A 260 -5.49 -14.78 0.53
C SER A 260 -4.91 -14.86 1.94
N HIS A 261 -5.70 -15.29 2.92
CA HIS A 261 -5.22 -15.58 4.27
C HIS A 261 -5.48 -17.05 4.56
N ALA A 262 -4.45 -17.78 4.96
CA ALA A 262 -4.55 -19.21 5.21
C ALA A 262 -3.73 -19.63 6.42
N ARG A 263 -4.09 -20.77 6.98
CA ARG A 263 -3.35 -21.43 8.06
C ARG A 263 -3.38 -22.92 7.86
N ASN A 264 -2.43 -23.63 8.45
CA ASN A 264 -2.48 -25.07 8.49
C ASN A 264 -3.46 -25.53 9.58
N ALA A 265 -4.34 -26.50 9.25
CA ALA A 265 -5.24 -27.08 10.25
C ALA A 265 -4.47 -28.11 11.10
N SER A 266 -4.58 -28.00 12.42
CA SER A 266 -3.82 -28.87 13.35
C SER A 266 -4.35 -30.30 13.49
N ALA A 267 -5.51 -30.65 12.90
CA ALA A 267 -6.27 -31.85 13.28
C ALA A 267 -6.84 -32.72 12.15
N ASN A 268 -6.52 -32.51 10.87
CA ASN A 268 -6.98 -33.38 9.77
C ASN A 268 -5.88 -33.56 8.72
N PRO A 269 -5.86 -34.67 7.94
CA PRO A 269 -5.07 -34.70 6.72
C PRO A 269 -5.60 -33.59 5.82
N ASN A 270 -4.79 -32.55 5.67
CA ASN A 270 -5.03 -31.44 4.78
C ASN A 270 -3.91 -31.43 3.73
N PRO A 271 -4.15 -30.82 2.57
CA PRO A 271 -3.09 -30.56 1.61
C PRO A 271 -1.98 -29.74 2.27
N GLY A 272 -0.71 -30.08 2.02
CA GLY A 272 0.44 -29.39 2.59
C GLY A 272 0.59 -27.96 2.07
N GLN A 273 -0.11 -27.63 0.99
CA GLN A 273 -0.04 -26.33 0.32
C GLN A 273 -1.41 -25.76 -0.01
N VAL A 274 -1.46 -24.42 -0.04
CA VAL A 274 -2.52 -23.63 -0.67
C VAL A 274 -1.99 -23.12 -2.00
N ILE A 275 -2.76 -23.35 -3.07
CA ILE A 275 -2.47 -22.87 -4.42
C ILE A 275 -3.49 -21.80 -4.75
N ASN A 276 -3.07 -20.53 -4.80
CA ASN A 276 -3.89 -19.46 -5.33
C ASN A 276 -4.15 -19.68 -6.83
N ARG A 277 -5.39 -19.48 -7.26
CA ARG A 277 -5.86 -19.82 -8.60
C ARG A 277 -6.60 -18.66 -9.24
N LEU A 278 -6.26 -18.39 -10.51
CA LEU A 278 -7.14 -17.69 -11.44
C LEU A 278 -7.86 -18.70 -12.33
N ARG A 279 -9.12 -18.42 -12.69
CA ARG A 279 -9.85 -19.18 -13.70
C ARG A 279 -10.37 -18.24 -14.78
N ILE A 280 -9.94 -18.48 -16.01
CA ILE A 280 -10.19 -17.62 -17.17
C ILE A 280 -10.78 -18.48 -18.28
N GLY A 281 -11.96 -18.12 -18.79
CA GLY A 281 -12.60 -18.86 -19.88
C GLY A 281 -12.86 -20.35 -19.59
N GLY A 282 -12.86 -20.75 -18.31
CA GLY A 282 -13.00 -22.15 -17.88
C GLY A 282 -11.68 -22.92 -17.73
N THR A 283 -10.53 -22.28 -17.94
CA THR A 283 -9.18 -22.83 -17.71
C THR A 283 -8.64 -22.39 -16.35
N ASN A 284 -8.01 -23.29 -15.61
CA ASN A 284 -7.37 -22.96 -14.33
C ASN A 284 -5.91 -22.56 -14.56
N HIS A 285 -5.49 -21.45 -13.95
CA HIS A 285 -4.11 -20.98 -13.93
C HIS A 285 -3.66 -20.88 -12.47
N ASP A 286 -2.86 -21.87 -12.08
CA ASP A 286 -2.39 -22.04 -10.71
C ASP A 286 -1.08 -21.30 -10.47
N ALA A 287 -0.99 -20.64 -9.32
CA ALA A 287 0.27 -20.12 -8.81
C ALA A 287 1.15 -21.26 -8.25
N ALA A 288 2.38 -20.92 -7.86
CA ALA A 288 3.18 -21.83 -7.04
C ALA A 288 2.48 -22.09 -5.69
N GLY A 289 2.49 -23.34 -5.22
CA GLY A 289 1.91 -23.70 -3.93
C GLY A 289 2.68 -23.08 -2.76
N GLN A 290 1.93 -22.60 -1.77
CA GLN A 290 2.45 -21.95 -0.56
C GLN A 290 2.08 -22.80 0.65
N ALA A 291 3.03 -23.02 1.57
CA ALA A 291 2.83 -23.88 2.76
C ALA A 291 2.80 -23.02 4.04
N PRO A 292 1.61 -22.67 4.57
CA PRO A 292 1.51 -21.98 5.85
C PRO A 292 2.15 -22.81 6.97
N ALA A 293 3.03 -22.19 7.74
CA ALA A 293 3.89 -22.89 8.70
C ALA A 293 3.23 -23.11 10.07
N GLY A 294 2.11 -22.43 10.37
CA GLY A 294 1.48 -22.46 11.69
C GLY A 294 -0.04 -22.57 11.73
N ALA A 295 -0.55 -22.59 12.96
CA ALA A 295 -1.99 -22.52 13.28
C ALA A 295 -2.55 -21.08 13.24
N SER A 296 -1.67 -20.09 13.08
CA SER A 296 -2.03 -18.68 12.89
C SER A 296 -2.32 -18.40 11.42
N LEU A 297 -3.22 -17.45 11.14
CA LEU A 297 -3.45 -16.98 9.78
C LEU A 297 -2.21 -16.25 9.25
N GLU A 298 -1.80 -16.63 8.05
CA GLU A 298 -0.69 -16.04 7.31
C GLU A 298 -1.25 -15.42 6.03
N ALA A 299 -0.77 -14.23 5.68
CA ALA A 299 -1.10 -13.59 4.41
C ALA A 299 -0.30 -14.25 3.29
N LEU A 300 -0.99 -14.70 2.26
CA LEU A 300 -0.45 -15.31 1.06
C LEU A 300 -0.74 -14.43 -0.14
N THR A 301 0.24 -14.26 -1.02
CA THR A 301 0.08 -13.50 -2.26
C THR A 301 0.58 -14.30 -3.45
N SER A 302 -0.11 -14.15 -4.57
CA SER A 302 0.32 -14.67 -5.86
C SER A 302 0.04 -13.64 -6.94
N GLU A 303 0.94 -13.55 -7.91
CA GLU A 303 0.89 -12.50 -8.93
C GLU A 303 0.99 -13.04 -10.35
N TRP A 304 0.31 -12.36 -11.25
CA TRP A 304 0.34 -12.59 -12.69
C TRP A 304 0.62 -11.26 -13.39
N ALA A 305 1.87 -11.08 -13.83
CA ALA A 305 2.30 -9.88 -14.55
C ALA A 305 1.65 -9.74 -15.93
N VAL A 306 1.35 -10.88 -16.58
CA VAL A 306 0.62 -10.97 -17.86
C VAL A 306 -0.57 -11.90 -17.70
N ASN A 307 -1.55 -11.80 -18.61
CA ASN A 307 -2.67 -12.71 -18.65
C ASN A 307 -2.15 -14.13 -18.95
N PRO A 308 -2.32 -15.12 -18.04
CA PRO A 308 -1.76 -16.46 -18.22
C PRO A 308 -2.48 -17.27 -19.31
N ASP A 309 -3.67 -16.88 -19.76
CA ASP A 309 -4.41 -17.54 -20.85
C ASP A 309 -3.88 -17.12 -22.23
N THR A 310 -3.44 -15.85 -22.37
CA THR A 310 -3.03 -15.28 -23.66
C THR A 310 -1.53 -14.97 -23.77
N GLY A 311 -0.82 -14.86 -22.63
CA GLY A 311 0.57 -14.40 -22.57
C GLY A 311 0.76 -12.90 -22.85
N LEU A 312 -0.32 -12.14 -22.98
CA LEU A 312 -0.32 -10.71 -23.31
C LEU A 312 -0.55 -9.83 -22.06
N PRO A 313 -0.26 -8.51 -22.12
CA PRO A 313 -0.62 -7.59 -21.06
C PRO A 313 -2.11 -7.66 -20.72
N TRP A 314 -2.43 -7.55 -19.43
CA TRP A 314 -3.81 -7.54 -18.95
C TRP A 314 -4.59 -6.35 -19.49
N THR A 315 -5.84 -6.61 -19.89
CA THR A 315 -6.82 -5.62 -20.28
C THR A 315 -8.00 -5.64 -19.31
N TRP A 316 -8.76 -4.54 -19.27
CA TRP A 316 -9.97 -4.48 -18.45
C TRP A 316 -11.04 -5.50 -18.87
N ALA A 317 -11.04 -5.89 -20.15
CA ALA A 317 -11.94 -6.93 -20.65
C ALA A 317 -11.58 -8.31 -20.09
N ASP A 318 -10.30 -8.59 -19.81
CA ASP A 318 -9.88 -9.87 -19.24
C ASP A 318 -10.39 -10.09 -17.80
N LEU A 319 -10.74 -9.01 -17.11
CA LEU A 319 -11.35 -9.10 -15.78
C LEU A 319 -12.82 -9.54 -15.85
N ALA A 320 -13.45 -9.43 -17.02
CA ALA A 320 -14.82 -9.88 -17.21
C ALA A 320 -14.88 -11.41 -17.23
N GLY A 321 -15.55 -11.99 -16.23
CA GLY A 321 -15.63 -13.45 -16.10
C GLY A 321 -14.37 -14.09 -15.49
N LEU A 322 -13.44 -13.28 -14.97
CA LEU A 322 -12.35 -13.79 -14.13
C LEU A 322 -12.93 -14.36 -12.83
N GLU A 323 -12.60 -15.60 -12.52
CA GLU A 323 -12.80 -16.17 -11.19
C GLU A 323 -11.48 -16.24 -10.43
N ILE A 324 -11.54 -16.02 -9.12
CA ILE A 324 -10.41 -16.16 -8.20
C ILE A 324 -10.72 -17.21 -7.15
N GLY A 325 -9.69 -17.86 -6.60
CA GLY A 325 -9.88 -18.78 -5.50
C GLY A 325 -8.62 -19.54 -5.14
N PHE A 326 -8.79 -20.74 -4.59
CA PHE A 326 -7.67 -21.59 -4.22
C PHE A 326 -7.92 -23.07 -4.55
N ALA A 327 -6.84 -23.84 -4.57
CA ALA A 327 -6.84 -25.30 -4.58
C ALA A 327 -5.89 -25.86 -3.51
N GLY A 328 -6.19 -27.07 -3.03
CA GLY A 328 -5.28 -27.84 -2.18
C GLY A 328 -4.11 -28.42 -2.98
N GLY A 329 -2.88 -28.14 -2.56
CA GLY A 329 -1.64 -28.65 -3.16
C GLY A 329 -0.91 -29.68 -2.27
N SER A 330 -0.05 -30.47 -2.89
CA SER A 330 0.75 -31.50 -2.21
C SER A 330 1.82 -30.92 -1.28
#